data_AF-A0AAW7ANM3-F1
#
_entry.id   AF-A0AAW7ANM3-F1
#
_cell.length_a   1.000
_cell.length_b   1.000
_cell.length_c   1.000
_cell.angle_alpha   90.00
_cell.angle_beta   90.00
_cell.angle_gamma   90.00
#
_symmetry.space_group_name_H-M   'P 1'
#
loop_
_entity.id
_entity.type
_entity.pdbx_description
1 polymer ?
#
loop_
_entity_poly.entity_id
_entity_poly.type
_entity_poly.pdbx_seq_one_letter_code
_entity_poly.pdbx_strand_id
1 'polypeptide(L)'
;MTDTTPQPGVVTFDYAAWSAAYPELASSVTEAAAQARFDMATAILDNSAYSPEPDVTKRTRLLYLLTAHIAFLFLPQSQGGRGADSVGRLASATRGSVSVSFDAGSTAANQSWFAQTQYRLMFWQATIYLRQMRFIPGRSARARIWP
;
A
#
# COMPACT_ATOMS: atom_id res chain seq x y z
N MET A 1 20.51 8.46 -20.97
CA MET A 1 20.58 9.70 -20.16
C MET A 1 19.43 9.64 -19.17
N THR A 2 19.69 9.10 -17.98
CA THR A 2 18.72 9.04 -16.88
C THR A 2 18.82 10.34 -16.10
N ASP A 3 17.81 11.20 -16.21
CA ASP A 3 17.73 12.42 -15.41
C ASP A 3 17.49 12.05 -13.93
N THR A 4 18.44 12.39 -13.07
CA THR A 4 18.39 12.14 -11.62
C THR A 4 17.88 13.35 -10.83
N THR A 5 17.35 14.38 -11.49
CA THR A 5 16.69 15.52 -10.82
C THR A 5 15.45 15.03 -10.07
N PRO A 6 15.33 15.27 -8.75
CA PRO A 6 14.15 14.86 -8.00
C PRO A 6 12.89 15.52 -8.55
N GLN A 7 11.95 14.75 -9.10
CA GLN A 7 10.71 15.32 -9.63
C GLN A 7 9.89 15.92 -8.48
N PRO A 8 9.45 17.19 -8.58
CA PRO A 8 8.60 17.80 -7.56
C PRO A 8 7.27 17.05 -7.48
N GLY A 9 7.07 16.34 -6.36
CA GLY A 9 5.89 15.50 -6.13
C GLY A 9 6.20 14.03 -5.83
N VAL A 10 7.43 13.54 -6.01
CA VAL A 10 7.81 12.15 -5.71
C VAL A 10 8.12 11.97 -4.22
N VAL A 11 7.60 10.90 -3.61
CA VAL A 11 7.95 10.48 -2.25
C VAL A 11 9.29 9.74 -2.28
N THR A 12 10.28 10.22 -1.52
CA THR A 12 11.50 9.46 -1.20
C THR A 12 11.23 8.63 0.07
N PHE A 13 11.77 7.41 0.14
CA PHE A 13 11.65 6.59 1.35
C PHE A 13 12.64 7.06 2.43
N ASP A 14 12.14 7.19 3.65
CA ASP A 14 12.91 7.47 4.87
C ASP A 14 12.63 6.34 5.87
N TYR A 15 13.64 5.49 6.09
CA TYR A 15 13.57 4.36 7.00
C TYR A 15 13.47 4.78 8.47
N ALA A 16 14.04 5.92 8.88
CA ALA A 16 13.91 6.42 10.25
C ALA A 16 12.47 6.88 10.53
N ALA A 17 11.87 7.62 9.60
CA ALA A 17 10.46 7.99 9.69
C ALA A 17 9.51 6.78 9.58
N TRP A 18 9.85 5.76 8.78
CA TRP A 18 9.05 4.54 8.65
C TRP A 18 9.15 3.65 9.90
N SER A 19 10.36 3.41 10.41
CA SER A 19 10.58 2.59 11.60
C SER A 19 9.99 3.20 12.87
N ALA A 20 10.00 4.54 12.99
CA ALA A 20 9.30 5.24 14.07
C ALA A 20 7.76 5.14 13.97
N ALA A 21 7.20 4.91 12.77
CA ALA A 21 5.76 4.75 12.54
C ALA A 21 5.27 3.30 12.70
N TYR A 22 6.15 2.31 12.52
CA TYR A 22 5.85 0.86 12.64
C TYR A 22 6.93 0.15 13.47
N PRO A 23 7.13 0.52 14.76
CA PRO A 23 8.20 -0.02 15.60
C PRO A 23 8.10 -1.55 15.77
N GLU A 24 6.89 -2.11 15.71
CA GLU A 24 6.65 -3.55 15.74
C GLU A 24 7.31 -4.27 14.55
N LEU A 25 7.30 -3.67 13.35
CA LEU A 25 7.94 -4.22 12.16
C LEU A 25 9.43 -3.88 12.10
N ALA A 26 9.83 -2.69 12.55
CA ALA A 26 11.21 -2.20 12.53
C ALA A 26 12.19 -3.19 13.22
N SER A 27 11.75 -3.82 14.31
CA SER A 27 12.49 -4.85 15.05
C SER A 27 12.99 -6.02 14.20
N SER A 28 12.30 -6.33 13.10
CA SER A 28 12.48 -7.54 12.30
C SER A 28 12.71 -7.26 10.80
N VAL A 29 12.70 -5.99 10.39
CA VAL A 29 12.79 -5.57 8.98
C VAL A 29 13.93 -4.56 8.82
N THR A 30 15.03 -5.02 8.20
CA THR A 30 16.20 -4.17 7.88
C THR A 30 15.84 -3.06 6.89
N GLU A 31 16.62 -1.99 6.90
CA GLU A 31 16.47 -0.85 5.97
C GLU A 31 16.43 -1.27 4.49
N ALA A 32 17.38 -2.09 4.05
CA ALA A 32 17.42 -2.60 2.68
C ALA A 32 16.20 -3.47 2.33
N ALA A 33 15.67 -4.23 3.30
CA ALA A 33 14.42 -4.95 3.11
C ALA A 33 13.23 -3.99 3.01
N ALA A 34 13.15 -2.98 3.88
CA ALA A 34 12.08 -1.99 3.90
C ALA A 34 12.03 -1.17 2.60
N GLN A 35 13.19 -0.73 2.08
CA GLN A 35 13.30 -0.07 0.77
C GLN A 35 12.70 -0.96 -0.33
N ALA A 36 13.11 -2.23 -0.41
CA ALA A 36 12.55 -3.16 -1.41
C ALA A 36 11.02 -3.39 -1.25
N ARG A 37 10.44 -3.17 -0.06
CA ARG A 37 8.98 -3.19 0.16
C ARG A 37 8.32 -1.86 -0.21
N PHE A 38 9.01 -0.74 -0.07
CA PHE A 38 8.57 0.55 -0.60
C PHE A 38 8.57 0.55 -2.14
N ASP A 39 9.59 -0.02 -2.78
CA ASP A 39 9.66 -0.16 -4.23
C ASP A 39 8.44 -0.96 -4.75
N MET A 40 8.13 -2.10 -4.12
CA MET A 40 6.91 -2.86 -4.40
C MET A 40 5.61 -2.09 -4.08
N ALA A 41 5.61 -1.19 -3.09
CA ALA A 41 4.46 -0.32 -2.80
C ALA A 41 4.22 0.72 -3.92
N THR A 42 5.26 1.25 -4.55
CA THR A 42 5.12 2.20 -5.68
C THR A 42 4.49 1.56 -6.93
N ALA A 43 4.55 0.23 -7.07
CA ALA A 43 3.85 -0.50 -8.12
C ALA A 43 2.33 -0.67 -7.84
N ILE A 44 1.88 -0.44 -6.60
CA ILE A 44 0.47 -0.52 -6.19
C ILE A 44 -0.18 0.88 -6.15
N LEU A 45 0.56 1.88 -5.71
CA LEU A 45 0.18 3.29 -5.75
C LEU A 45 1.29 4.07 -6.44
N ASP A 46 0.99 4.64 -7.61
CA ASP A 46 1.95 5.44 -8.37
C ASP A 46 2.60 6.53 -7.49
N ASN A 47 3.89 6.74 -7.69
CA ASN A 47 4.70 7.72 -6.99
C ASN A 47 5.22 8.84 -7.90
N SER A 48 4.84 8.86 -9.19
CA SER A 48 5.16 9.97 -10.12
C SER A 48 4.50 11.29 -9.72
N ALA A 49 4.92 12.40 -10.34
CA ALA A 49 4.23 13.69 -10.19
C ALA A 49 2.74 13.66 -10.63
N TYR A 50 2.30 12.63 -11.37
CA TYR A 50 0.94 12.49 -11.91
C TYR A 50 0.05 11.50 -11.13
N SER A 51 0.54 10.96 -10.00
CA SER A 51 -0.18 9.99 -9.18
C SER A 51 -1.59 10.47 -8.76
N PRO A 52 -2.56 9.55 -8.61
CA PRO A 52 -3.93 9.89 -8.21
C PRO A 52 -4.03 10.73 -6.93
N GLU A 53 -3.06 10.62 -6.01
CA GLU A 53 -2.97 11.45 -4.81
C GLU A 53 -1.91 12.57 -4.96
N PRO A 54 -2.32 13.84 -5.06
CA PRO A 54 -1.40 14.96 -5.30
C PRO A 54 -0.70 15.48 -4.04
N ASP A 55 -1.23 15.24 -2.83
CA ASP A 55 -0.56 15.64 -1.59
C ASP A 55 0.53 14.61 -1.23
N VAL A 56 1.79 15.00 -1.42
CA VAL A 56 2.97 14.19 -1.12
C VAL A 56 2.93 13.66 0.33
N THR A 57 2.45 14.45 1.30
CA THR A 57 2.38 14.03 2.71
C THR A 57 1.36 12.91 2.93
N LYS A 58 0.21 12.97 2.24
CA LYS A 58 -0.77 11.86 2.26
C LYS A 58 -0.23 10.66 1.50
N ARG A 59 0.42 10.87 0.35
CA ARG A 59 1.02 9.80 -0.45
C ARG A 59 2.10 9.05 0.32
N THR A 60 2.97 9.73 1.06
CA THR A 60 3.96 9.10 1.95
C THR A 60 3.27 8.16 2.93
N ARG A 61 2.24 8.64 3.65
CA ARG A 61 1.48 7.81 4.60
C ARG A 61 0.81 6.60 3.95
N LEU A 62 0.29 6.75 2.73
CA LEU A 62 -0.30 5.65 1.96
C LEU A 62 0.73 4.62 1.50
N LEU A 63 1.86 5.05 0.94
CA LEU A 63 2.98 4.18 0.57
C LEU A 63 3.59 3.48 1.80
N TYR A 64 3.62 4.15 2.94
CA TYR A 64 4.14 3.61 4.20
C TYR A 64 3.24 2.50 4.76
N LEU A 65 1.90 2.66 4.67
CA LEU A 65 0.93 1.60 4.99
C LEU A 65 1.04 0.39 4.05
N LEU A 66 1.30 0.61 2.75
CA LEU A 66 1.58 -0.47 1.80
C LEU A 66 2.92 -1.17 2.11
N THR A 67 3.96 -0.40 2.43
CA THR A 67 5.28 -0.91 2.81
C THR A 67 5.17 -1.79 4.07
N ALA A 68 4.45 -1.34 5.09
CA ALA A 68 4.16 -2.09 6.31
C ALA A 68 3.33 -3.36 6.04
N HIS A 69 2.33 -3.30 5.15
CA HIS A 69 1.58 -4.48 4.72
C HIS A 69 2.48 -5.53 4.07
N ILE A 70 3.28 -5.15 3.06
CA ILE A 70 4.13 -6.09 2.33
C ILE A 70 5.24 -6.62 3.27
N ALA A 71 5.80 -5.78 4.14
CA ALA A 71 6.75 -6.21 5.16
C ALA A 71 6.15 -7.31 6.07
N PHE A 72 4.93 -7.14 6.55
CA PHE A 72 4.23 -8.13 7.36
C PHE A 72 3.85 -9.42 6.59
N LEU A 73 3.57 -9.34 5.29
CA LEU A 73 3.36 -10.55 4.46
C LEU A 73 4.64 -11.38 4.34
N PHE A 74 5.79 -10.73 4.15
CA PHE A 74 7.10 -11.40 4.04
C PHE A 74 7.73 -11.78 5.38
N LEU A 75 7.22 -11.26 6.49
CA LEU A 75 7.70 -11.55 7.84
C LEU A 75 7.41 -13.04 8.20
N PRO A 76 8.40 -13.81 8.66
CA PRO A 76 8.21 -15.20 9.09
C PRO A 76 7.17 -15.36 10.20
N GLN A 77 6.47 -16.49 10.20
CA GLN A 77 5.47 -16.81 11.24
C GLN A 77 6.08 -16.91 12.65
N SER A 78 7.36 -17.30 12.74
CA SER A 78 8.14 -17.29 13.99
C SER A 78 8.35 -15.90 14.59
N GLN A 79 8.21 -14.84 13.79
CA GLN A 79 8.27 -13.43 14.20
C GLN A 79 6.87 -12.78 14.24
N GLY A 80 5.79 -13.57 14.22
CA GLY A 80 4.41 -13.08 14.25
C GLY A 80 3.85 -12.59 12.91
N GLY A 81 4.62 -12.74 11.82
CA GLY A 81 4.15 -12.49 10.46
C GLY A 81 3.30 -13.63 9.88
N ARG A 82 3.06 -13.59 8.58
CA ARG A 82 2.32 -14.66 7.87
C ARG A 82 3.20 -15.81 7.39
N GLY A 83 4.48 -15.56 7.11
CA GLY A 83 5.33 -16.49 6.35
C GLY A 83 4.94 -16.55 4.86
N ALA A 84 5.92 -16.91 4.02
CA ALA A 84 5.75 -16.90 2.57
C ALA A 84 4.70 -17.91 2.06
N ASP A 85 4.46 -18.99 2.80
CA ASP A 85 3.63 -20.12 2.39
C ASP A 85 2.11 -19.89 2.59
N SER A 86 1.69 -18.81 3.26
CA SER A 86 0.31 -18.61 3.74
C SER A 86 -0.46 -17.48 3.04
N VAL A 87 -0.86 -17.74 1.79
CA VAL A 87 -1.66 -16.80 0.97
C VAL A 87 -3.17 -17.01 1.17
N GLY A 88 -3.88 -16.00 1.68
CA GLY A 88 -5.35 -16.03 1.81
C GLY A 88 -5.91 -15.17 2.95
N ARG A 89 -7.25 -15.09 3.09
CA ARG A 89 -7.88 -14.62 4.34
C ARG A 89 -7.71 -15.69 5.41
N LEU A 90 -7.30 -15.27 6.61
CA LEU A 90 -7.28 -16.13 7.79
C LEU A 90 -8.68 -16.06 8.43
N ALA A 91 -9.50 -17.11 8.26
CA ALA A 91 -10.83 -17.17 8.85
C ALA A 91 -10.78 -17.56 10.34
N SER A 92 -9.91 -18.53 10.66
CA SER A 92 -9.61 -18.98 12.02
C SER A 92 -8.14 -19.39 12.15
N ALA A 93 -7.62 -19.35 13.38
CA ALA A 93 -6.36 -19.96 13.77
C ALA A 93 -6.50 -20.59 15.16
N THR A 94 -5.95 -21.80 15.34
CA THR A 94 -6.00 -22.54 16.60
C THR A 94 -4.58 -22.84 17.07
N ARG A 95 -4.27 -22.51 18.33
CA ARG A 95 -2.99 -22.84 18.99
C ARG A 95 -3.30 -23.49 20.33
N GLY A 96 -3.28 -24.82 20.35
CA GLY A 96 -3.76 -25.61 21.50
C GLY A 96 -5.27 -25.44 21.68
N SER A 97 -5.72 -25.13 22.89
CA SER A 97 -7.13 -24.89 23.22
C SER A 97 -7.64 -23.48 22.83
N VAL A 98 -6.75 -22.57 22.40
CA VAL A 98 -7.14 -21.21 22.01
C VAL A 98 -7.40 -21.15 20.51
N SER A 99 -8.66 -20.88 20.14
CA SER A 99 -9.07 -20.59 18.76
C SER A 99 -9.49 -19.14 18.63
N VAL A 100 -8.95 -18.44 17.62
CA VAL A 100 -9.31 -17.06 17.28
C VAL A 100 -9.85 -17.02 15.86
N SER A 101 -11.01 -16.40 15.68
CA SER A 101 -11.68 -16.24 14.38
C SER A 101 -11.96 -14.77 14.10
N PHE A 102 -11.71 -14.32 12.87
CA PHE A 102 -11.86 -12.91 12.47
C PHE A 102 -12.86 -12.78 11.31
N ASP A 103 -14.06 -12.29 11.62
CA ASP A 103 -15.04 -11.94 10.60
C ASP A 103 -14.77 -10.55 10.00
N ALA A 104 -15.13 -10.40 8.73
CA ALA A 104 -15.12 -9.16 7.95
C ALA A 104 -16.33 -9.09 6.99
N GLY A 105 -17.38 -9.87 7.26
CA GLY A 105 -18.60 -9.96 6.46
C GLY A 105 -18.39 -10.53 5.05
N SER A 106 -19.39 -10.29 4.19
CA SER A 106 -19.41 -10.67 2.77
C SER A 106 -18.46 -9.81 1.93
N THR A 107 -17.17 -10.03 2.13
CA THR A 107 -16.08 -9.37 1.41
C THR A 107 -16.09 -9.73 -0.08
N ALA A 108 -16.23 -8.74 -0.98
CA ALA A 108 -16.12 -9.00 -2.43
C ALA A 108 -14.70 -9.47 -2.81
N ALA A 109 -14.56 -10.23 -3.90
CA ALA A 109 -13.29 -10.88 -4.26
C ALA A 109 -12.09 -9.90 -4.33
N ASN A 110 -12.30 -8.72 -4.92
CA ASN A 110 -11.31 -7.63 -5.00
C ASN A 110 -10.97 -6.96 -3.66
N GLN A 111 -11.83 -7.08 -2.65
CA GLN A 111 -11.59 -6.59 -1.29
C GLN A 111 -10.82 -7.61 -0.43
N SER A 112 -10.91 -8.91 -0.76
CA SER A 112 -10.41 -10.01 0.08
C SER A 112 -8.91 -9.93 0.43
N TRP A 113 -8.08 -9.47 -0.52
CA TRP A 113 -6.64 -9.26 -0.30
C TRP A 113 -6.36 -8.10 0.67
N PHE A 114 -7.24 -7.11 0.78
CA PHE A 114 -7.05 -5.95 1.66
C PHE A 114 -7.37 -6.28 3.13
N ALA A 115 -8.23 -7.27 3.37
CA ALA A 115 -8.55 -7.81 4.70
C ALA A 115 -7.48 -8.74 5.30
N GLN A 116 -6.25 -8.76 4.76
CA GLN A 116 -5.18 -9.64 5.26
C GLN A 116 -4.37 -9.07 6.44
N THR A 117 -4.36 -7.74 6.65
CA THR A 117 -3.54 -7.03 7.66
C THR A 117 -4.18 -5.70 8.05
N GLN A 118 -3.92 -5.18 9.25
CA GLN A 118 -4.37 -3.85 9.68
C GLN A 118 -3.92 -2.72 8.73
N TYR A 119 -2.65 -2.71 8.31
CA TYR A 119 -2.08 -1.62 7.49
C TYR A 119 -2.81 -1.47 6.15
N ARG A 120 -3.13 -2.59 5.49
CA ARG A 120 -3.87 -2.56 4.21
C ARG A 120 -5.38 -2.31 4.38
N LEU A 121 -5.99 -2.66 5.51
CA LEU A 121 -7.35 -2.18 5.84
C LEU A 121 -7.38 -0.65 6.03
N MET A 122 -6.38 -0.09 6.74
CA MET A 122 -6.24 1.36 6.87
C MET A 122 -5.99 2.05 5.53
N PHE A 123 -5.12 1.50 4.68
CA PHE A 123 -4.94 1.99 3.30
C PHE A 123 -6.25 1.94 2.50
N TRP A 124 -7.02 0.84 2.60
CA TRP A 124 -8.30 0.73 1.93
C TRP A 124 -9.25 1.82 2.38
N GLN A 125 -9.46 1.99 3.70
CA GLN A 125 -10.34 3.02 4.24
C GLN A 125 -9.89 4.44 3.86
N ALA A 126 -8.58 4.72 3.91
CA ALA A 126 -8.02 6.00 3.52
C ALA A 126 -8.26 6.31 2.03
N THR A 127 -8.14 5.33 1.13
CA THR A 127 -8.23 5.53 -0.32
C THR A 127 -9.64 5.50 -0.90
N ILE A 128 -10.70 5.66 -0.10
CA ILE A 128 -12.09 5.64 -0.61
C ILE A 128 -12.31 6.68 -1.73
N TYR A 129 -11.81 7.91 -1.57
CA TYR A 129 -11.99 8.98 -2.56
C TYR A 129 -11.24 8.72 -3.87
N LEU A 130 -10.11 8.00 -3.85
CA LEU A 130 -9.37 7.60 -5.06
C LEU A 130 -10.08 6.51 -5.87
N ARG A 131 -11.03 5.80 -5.25
CA ARG A 131 -11.72 4.63 -5.83
C ARG A 131 -13.14 4.96 -6.30
N GLN A 132 -13.45 6.25 -6.45
CA GLN A 132 -14.68 6.79 -7.04
C GLN A 132 -14.47 7.15 -8.52
N MET A 133 -15.57 7.30 -9.26
CA MET A 133 -15.52 7.63 -10.69
C MET A 133 -15.11 9.10 -10.89
N ARG A 134 -13.93 9.34 -11.45
CA ARG A 134 -13.41 10.69 -11.73
C ARG A 134 -13.74 11.11 -13.16
N PHE A 135 -14.52 12.18 -13.32
CA PHE A 135 -14.81 12.75 -14.64
C PHE A 135 -13.55 13.37 -15.24
N ILE A 136 -13.20 12.98 -16.46
CA ILE A 136 -12.15 13.60 -17.28
C ILE A 136 -12.86 14.36 -18.40
N PRO A 137 -12.76 15.69 -18.48
CA PRO A 137 -13.42 16.44 -19.55
C PRO A 137 -12.83 16.06 -20.91
N GLY A 138 -13.71 15.77 -21.86
CA GLY A 138 -13.32 15.54 -23.25
C GLY A 138 -12.65 16.78 -23.85
N ARG A 139 -11.69 16.58 -24.75
CA ARG A 139 -11.10 17.69 -25.52
C ARG A 139 -12.19 18.29 -26.40
N SER A 140 -12.32 19.63 -26.39
CA SER A 140 -13.15 20.34 -27.37
C SER A 140 -12.72 19.97 -28.79
N ALA A 141 -13.67 19.64 -29.66
CA ALA A 141 -13.37 19.41 -31.07
C ALA A 141 -12.68 20.67 -31.65
N ARG A 142 -11.54 20.49 -32.34
CA ARG A 142 -10.91 21.59 -33.10
C ARG A 142 -11.95 22.14 -34.08
N ALA A 143 -12.21 23.44 -34.01
CA ALA A 143 -13.08 24.12 -34.96
C ALA A 143 -12.57 23.82 -36.39
N ARG A 144 -13.41 23.18 -37.20
CA ARG A 144 -13.12 22.92 -38.61
C ARG A 144 -13.34 24.19 -39.41
N ILE A 145 -12.39 25.12 -39.29
CA ILE A 145 -12.24 26.21 -40.26
C ILE A 145 -11.96 25.58 -41.63
N TRP A 146 -12.80 25.92 -42.60
CA TRP A 146 -12.69 25.56 -44.00
C TRP A 146 -12.27 26.84 -44.77
N PRO A 147 -11.43 26.74 -45.82
CA PRO A 147 -11.01 27.89 -46.62
C PRO A 147 -12.14 28.48 -47.48
#